data_AF-A0AAD8V2S5-F1
#
_entry.id   AF-A0AAD8V2S5-F1
#
_cell.length_a   1.000
_cell.length_b   1.000
_cell.length_c   1.000
_cell.angle_alpha   90.00
_cell.angle_beta   90.00
_cell.angle_gamma   90.00
#
_symmetry.space_group_name_H-M   'P 1'
#
loop_
_entity.id
_entity.type
_entity.pdbx_description
1 polymer ?
#
loop_
_entity_poly.entity_id
_entity_poly.type
_entity_poly.pdbx_seq_one_letter_code
_entity_poly.pdbx_strand_id
1 'polypeptide(L)'
;MVCHDGDIRDISKASDPELFWAILGGSPGNFGIITHYIIEVYKSQSYITDAPGSNGSRNPQGIKALWLYNKELLSTLLNAVAEMADDPSVPRGFDLCISVLSQDFPIATMFKELQDGKEWSKMQQLINAQIGEDIANFLEGKFPAAIILYAQWCPTSKTDRYDDSVDAWFSKFRNLKGIALQYKRLDMEMADMTGQWIFPKEREFELPYEKRAYATSSRTLVKDNWVQAAVDRIDLIYNPKSAIEGHKGDKEFELYQRCKLAVQIQCFGGDHSMFNLNKDNGTSYSWRDSTVVQVLDCFHQDDDESREIAQDWQAKNDSLMNGPTSPFSKQDKRLLWGSYGDWNLGDKKVWQWYYEDEEKYKRIGRARAKADPNGTFTANPFAVTAAK
;
A
#
# COMPACT_ATOMS: atom_id res chain seq x y z
N MET A 1 17.82 -17.94 16.09
CA MET A 1 18.21 -16.53 16.25
C MET A 1 19.54 -16.46 16.96
N VAL A 2 20.49 -15.65 16.51
CA VAL A 2 21.75 -15.38 17.23
C VAL A 2 21.48 -14.27 18.25
N CYS A 3 21.75 -14.55 19.53
CA CYS A 3 21.51 -13.66 20.66
C CYS A 3 22.74 -12.80 20.97
N HIS A 4 22.59 -11.86 21.90
CA HIS A 4 23.64 -10.89 22.27
C HIS A 4 24.91 -11.51 22.88
N ASP A 5 24.81 -12.74 23.37
CA ASP A 5 25.90 -13.53 23.93
C ASP A 5 26.58 -14.45 22.90
N GLY A 6 26.13 -14.42 21.65
CA GLY A 6 26.64 -15.28 20.57
C GLY A 6 25.94 -16.63 20.46
N ASP A 7 25.02 -16.97 21.37
CA ASP A 7 24.31 -18.24 21.33
C ASP A 7 23.20 -18.25 20.28
N ILE A 8 23.00 -19.41 19.67
CA ILE A 8 21.86 -19.67 18.78
C ILE A 8 20.71 -20.24 19.59
N ARG A 9 19.55 -19.56 19.54
CA ARG A 9 18.32 -19.99 20.21
C ARG A 9 17.17 -20.17 19.23
N ASP A 10 16.38 -21.21 19.46
CA ASP A 10 15.10 -21.44 18.79
C ASP A 10 14.00 -20.72 19.56
N ILE A 11 13.51 -19.63 18.98
CA ILE A 11 12.46 -18.81 19.56
C ILE A 11 11.11 -19.26 19.01
N SER A 12 10.25 -19.75 19.89
CA SER A 12 8.90 -20.20 19.58
C SER A 12 7.94 -19.74 20.66
N LYS A 13 6.63 -19.84 20.39
CA LYS A 13 5.58 -19.62 21.40
C LYS A 13 5.77 -20.48 22.65
N ALA A 14 6.38 -21.68 22.53
CA ALA A 14 6.59 -22.59 23.65
C ALA A 14 7.89 -22.32 24.41
N SER A 15 8.97 -21.92 23.71
CA SER A 15 10.30 -21.76 24.31
C SER A 15 10.54 -20.37 24.90
N ASP A 16 10.16 -19.30 24.19
CA ASP A 16 10.24 -17.93 24.68
C ASP A 16 9.07 -17.11 24.10
N PRO A 17 7.86 -17.21 24.70
CA PRO A 17 6.66 -16.57 24.17
C PRO A 17 6.79 -15.04 24.12
N GLU A 18 7.45 -14.42 25.10
CA GLU A 18 7.61 -12.98 25.17
C GLU A 18 8.43 -12.47 23.97
N LEU A 19 9.58 -13.09 23.72
CA LEU A 19 10.44 -12.73 22.60
C LEU A 19 9.82 -13.12 21.24
N PHE A 20 9.14 -14.26 21.17
CA PHE A 20 8.43 -14.70 19.96
C PHE A 20 7.41 -13.65 19.51
N TRP A 21 6.56 -13.18 20.43
CA TRP A 21 5.57 -12.16 20.13
C TRP A 21 6.15 -10.76 19.93
N ALA A 22 7.28 -10.46 20.57
CA ALA A 22 8.04 -9.23 20.33
C ALA A 22 8.59 -9.17 18.88
N ILE A 23 9.12 -10.28 18.38
CA ILE A 23 9.61 -10.38 16.99
C ILE A 23 8.47 -10.25 15.99
N LEU A 24 7.31 -10.86 16.26
CA LEU A 24 6.14 -10.79 15.38
C LEU A 24 5.47 -9.42 15.45
N GLY A 25 5.87 -8.52 14.55
CA GLY A 25 5.29 -7.18 14.42
C GLY A 25 5.90 -6.13 15.33
N GLY A 26 7.01 -6.44 16.00
CA GLY A 26 7.78 -5.46 16.75
C GLY A 26 8.71 -4.62 15.88
N SER A 27 9.54 -3.83 16.54
CA SER A 27 10.51 -2.96 15.88
C SER A 27 11.52 -3.78 15.05
N PRO A 28 11.87 -3.36 13.82
CA PRO A 28 12.92 -4.01 13.06
C PRO A 28 14.26 -4.00 13.80
N GLY A 29 14.93 -5.16 13.80
CA GLY A 29 16.37 -5.25 14.06
C GLY A 29 16.84 -4.76 15.42
N ASN A 30 16.24 -5.18 16.53
CA ASN A 30 16.75 -4.83 17.88
C ASN A 30 16.66 -5.97 18.91
N PHE A 31 16.45 -7.23 18.48
CA PHE A 31 16.32 -8.39 19.37
C PHE A 31 17.41 -9.45 19.19
N GLY A 32 18.16 -9.40 18.08
CA GLY A 32 19.07 -10.45 17.66
C GLY A 32 19.15 -10.57 16.14
N ILE A 33 20.00 -11.45 15.64
CA ILE A 33 20.08 -11.79 14.21
C ILE A 33 19.19 -13.00 13.96
N ILE A 34 18.10 -12.81 13.23
CA ILE A 34 17.24 -13.91 12.82
C ILE A 34 17.83 -14.53 11.56
N THR A 35 18.33 -15.76 11.69
CA THR A 35 18.96 -16.50 10.59
C THR A 35 17.98 -17.34 9.80
N HIS A 36 16.89 -17.79 10.43
CA HIS A 36 15.87 -18.65 9.83
C HIS A 36 14.50 -18.30 10.40
N TYR A 37 13.48 -18.38 9.54
CA TYR A 37 12.08 -18.38 9.93
C TYR A 37 11.45 -19.70 9.51
N ILE A 38 10.58 -20.24 10.37
CA ILE A 38 9.65 -21.32 10.00
C ILE A 38 8.27 -20.66 9.94
N ILE A 39 7.66 -20.68 8.76
CA ILE A 39 6.35 -20.08 8.51
C ILE A 39 5.35 -21.15 8.10
N GLU A 40 4.15 -21.07 8.65
CA GLU A 40 3.00 -21.87 8.22
C GLU A 40 2.18 -21.02 7.24
N VAL A 41 2.06 -21.50 6.00
CA VAL A 41 1.37 -20.78 4.93
C VAL A 41 0.23 -21.61 4.36
N TYR A 42 -0.85 -20.93 3.95
CA TYR A 42 -1.85 -21.56 3.11
C TYR A 42 -1.24 -21.88 1.74
N LYS A 43 -1.52 -23.08 1.23
CA LYS A 43 -1.09 -23.49 -0.11
C LYS A 43 -2.09 -22.97 -1.14
N SER A 44 -1.70 -22.81 -2.40
CA SER A 44 -2.64 -22.46 -3.49
C SER A 44 -3.90 -23.32 -3.48
N GLN A 45 -3.75 -24.64 -3.32
CA GLN A 45 -4.85 -25.60 -3.24
C GLN A 45 -5.83 -25.33 -2.10
N SER A 46 -5.44 -24.60 -1.04
CA SER A 46 -6.33 -24.17 0.03
C SER A 46 -7.44 -23.26 -0.49
N TYR A 47 -7.20 -22.55 -1.59
CA TYR A 47 -8.11 -21.60 -2.23
C TYR A 47 -8.75 -22.13 -3.52
N ILE A 48 -8.78 -23.45 -3.71
CA ILE A 48 -9.50 -24.09 -4.83
C ILE A 48 -10.80 -24.69 -4.31
N THR A 49 -11.89 -24.43 -5.03
CA THR A 49 -13.25 -24.87 -4.68
C THR A 49 -13.55 -26.30 -5.12
N ASP A 50 -14.51 -26.98 -4.48
CA ASP A 50 -14.84 -28.38 -4.83
C ASP A 50 -15.64 -28.51 -6.13
N ALA A 51 -16.40 -27.48 -6.48
CA ALA A 51 -17.19 -27.42 -7.71
C ALA A 51 -16.98 -26.06 -8.41
N PRO A 52 -17.11 -26.01 -9.75
CA PRO A 52 -16.94 -24.76 -10.48
C PRO A 52 -18.03 -23.74 -10.14
N GLY A 53 -17.68 -22.46 -10.24
CA GLY A 53 -18.63 -21.35 -10.17
C GLY A 53 -19.40 -21.15 -11.47
N SER A 54 -20.23 -20.10 -11.53
CA SER A 54 -21.03 -19.73 -12.71
C SER A 54 -20.17 -19.40 -13.94
N ASN A 55 -18.90 -19.02 -13.74
CA ASN A 55 -17.91 -18.79 -14.79
C ASN A 55 -17.19 -20.07 -15.26
N GLY A 56 -17.52 -21.24 -14.70
CA GLY A 56 -16.87 -22.52 -15.00
C GLY A 56 -15.54 -22.79 -14.28
N SER A 57 -15.00 -21.82 -13.53
CA SER A 57 -13.73 -21.96 -12.83
C SER A 57 -13.89 -22.38 -11.36
N ARG A 58 -12.84 -23.02 -10.83
CA ARG A 58 -12.67 -23.37 -9.40
C ARG A 58 -11.60 -22.54 -8.70
N ASN A 59 -10.88 -21.72 -9.46
CA ASN A 59 -9.74 -20.97 -8.95
C ASN A 59 -10.18 -19.61 -8.42
N PRO A 60 -9.33 -18.95 -7.62
CA PRO A 60 -9.42 -17.52 -7.40
C PRO A 60 -9.53 -16.75 -8.72
N GLN A 61 -10.21 -15.62 -8.67
CA GLN A 61 -10.43 -14.74 -9.82
C GLN A 61 -9.81 -13.38 -9.55
N GLY A 62 -9.31 -12.73 -10.59
CA GLY A 62 -8.73 -11.39 -10.46
C GLY A 62 -8.88 -10.53 -11.70
N ILE A 63 -8.67 -9.23 -11.51
CA ILE A 63 -8.48 -8.24 -12.56
C ILE A 63 -7.13 -7.57 -12.31
N LYS A 64 -6.33 -7.47 -13.38
CA LYS A 64 -5.23 -6.53 -13.48
C LYS A 64 -5.52 -5.56 -14.61
N ALA A 65 -5.61 -4.28 -14.32
CA ALA A 65 -5.93 -3.28 -15.32
C ALA A 65 -5.04 -2.04 -15.20
N LEU A 66 -4.85 -1.38 -16.34
CA LEU A 66 -4.03 -0.19 -16.52
C LEU A 66 -4.84 0.86 -17.28
N TRP A 67 -4.92 2.06 -16.74
CA TRP A 67 -5.48 3.22 -17.41
C TRP A 67 -4.50 4.38 -17.38
N LEU A 68 -4.67 5.29 -18.33
CA LEU A 68 -4.13 6.64 -18.18
C LEU A 68 -4.68 7.29 -16.92
N TYR A 69 -3.86 8.11 -16.27
CA TYR A 69 -4.32 8.90 -15.15
C TYR A 69 -5.49 9.79 -15.57
N ASN A 70 -6.57 9.70 -14.81
CA ASN A 70 -7.75 10.52 -14.96
C ASN A 70 -8.35 10.73 -13.56
N LYS A 71 -8.57 11.98 -13.19
CA LYS A 71 -9.06 12.37 -11.87
C LYS A 71 -10.39 11.71 -11.52
N GLU A 72 -11.35 11.70 -12.44
CA GLU A 72 -12.69 11.12 -12.23
C GLU A 72 -12.65 9.59 -12.10
N LEU A 73 -11.80 8.94 -12.90
CA LEU A 73 -11.57 7.50 -12.80
C LEU A 73 -10.93 7.15 -11.45
N LEU A 74 -9.92 7.89 -11.01
CA LEU A 74 -9.31 7.68 -9.70
C LEU A 74 -10.34 7.87 -8.57
N SER A 75 -11.15 8.92 -8.62
CA SER A 75 -12.24 9.12 -7.67
C SER A 75 -13.22 7.95 -7.65
N THR A 76 -13.60 7.42 -8.81
CA THR A 76 -14.50 6.26 -8.92
C THR A 76 -13.89 5.02 -8.27
N LEU A 77 -12.62 4.76 -8.53
CA LEU A 77 -11.91 3.60 -7.96
C LEU A 77 -11.69 3.73 -6.45
N LEU A 78 -11.32 4.91 -5.98
CA LEU A 78 -11.15 5.17 -4.55
C LEU A 78 -12.48 5.21 -3.78
N ASN A 79 -13.59 5.58 -4.43
CA ASN A 79 -14.92 5.39 -3.86
C ASN A 79 -15.22 3.92 -3.62
N ALA A 80 -14.84 3.00 -4.53
CA ALA A 80 -15.00 1.57 -4.28
C ALA A 80 -14.18 1.10 -3.07
N VAL A 81 -12.97 1.63 -2.87
CA VAL A 81 -12.16 1.38 -1.67
C VAL A 81 -12.85 1.92 -0.41
N ALA A 82 -13.37 3.15 -0.46
CA ALA A 82 -14.08 3.78 0.65
C ALA A 82 -15.36 3.03 1.03
N GLU A 83 -16.15 2.60 0.04
CA GLU A 83 -17.34 1.76 0.24
C GLU A 83 -16.99 0.44 0.93
N MET A 84 -15.92 -0.24 0.48
CA MET A 84 -15.44 -1.45 1.12
C MET A 84 -14.94 -1.19 2.55
N ALA A 85 -14.30 -0.06 2.79
CA ALA A 85 -13.81 0.30 4.12
C ALA A 85 -14.96 0.63 5.08
N ASP A 86 -16.02 1.29 4.59
CA ASP A 86 -17.18 1.70 5.39
C ASP A 86 -18.13 0.54 5.68
N ASP A 87 -18.15 -0.50 4.83
CA ASP A 87 -18.92 -1.73 5.05
C ASP A 87 -18.20 -2.70 6.01
N PRO A 88 -18.72 -2.93 7.24
CA PRO A 88 -18.13 -3.90 8.15
C PRO A 88 -18.28 -5.35 7.66
N SER A 89 -19.25 -5.63 6.79
CA SER A 89 -19.60 -6.97 6.33
C SER A 89 -18.86 -7.42 5.07
N VAL A 90 -17.90 -6.63 4.57
CA VAL A 90 -17.09 -7.02 3.41
C VAL A 90 -16.52 -8.42 3.59
N PRO A 91 -16.81 -9.36 2.66
CA PRO A 91 -16.34 -10.72 2.80
C PRO A 91 -14.82 -10.79 2.67
N ARG A 92 -14.19 -11.62 3.51
CA ARG A 92 -12.73 -11.85 3.58
C ARG A 92 -12.07 -12.18 2.24
N GLY A 93 -12.81 -12.77 1.30
CA GLY A 93 -12.30 -13.21 0.02
C GLY A 93 -11.96 -12.09 -0.96
N PHE A 94 -12.43 -10.86 -0.72
CA PHE A 94 -12.23 -9.74 -1.64
C PHE A 94 -11.05 -8.87 -1.21
N ASP A 95 -10.29 -8.42 -2.20
CA ASP A 95 -9.21 -7.44 -2.01
C ASP A 95 -9.13 -6.50 -3.22
N LEU A 96 -8.89 -5.22 -2.92
CA LEU A 96 -8.83 -4.14 -3.88
C LEU A 96 -7.67 -3.22 -3.54
N CYS A 97 -6.73 -3.12 -4.48
CA CYS A 97 -5.58 -2.25 -4.40
C CYS A 97 -5.52 -1.35 -5.65
N ILE A 98 -5.47 -0.05 -5.41
CA ILE A 98 -5.33 0.98 -6.43
C ILE A 98 -3.93 1.57 -6.29
N SER A 99 -3.13 1.45 -7.33
CA SER A 99 -1.84 2.13 -7.43
C SER A 99 -1.92 3.25 -8.46
N VAL A 100 -1.22 4.35 -8.22
CA VAL A 100 -1.07 5.43 -9.19
C VAL A 100 0.40 5.78 -9.26
N LEU A 101 0.95 5.81 -10.48
CA LEU A 101 2.37 6.00 -10.72
C LEU A 101 2.61 7.16 -11.67
N SER A 102 3.64 7.96 -11.39
CA SER A 102 4.05 9.08 -12.24
C SER A 102 4.53 8.65 -13.61
N GLN A 103 4.65 9.64 -14.48
CA GLN A 103 5.40 9.52 -15.74
C GLN A 103 6.81 8.97 -15.54
N ASP A 104 7.31 8.31 -16.58
CA ASP A 104 8.59 7.60 -16.66
C ASP A 104 8.70 6.33 -15.79
N PHE A 105 7.64 5.96 -15.05
CA PHE A 105 7.63 4.64 -14.42
C PHE A 105 7.73 3.56 -15.52
N PRO A 106 8.63 2.57 -15.40
CA PRO A 106 8.84 1.56 -16.42
C PRO A 106 7.69 0.53 -16.40
N ILE A 107 6.52 0.90 -16.94
CA ILE A 107 5.27 0.14 -16.79
C ILE A 107 5.34 -1.29 -17.33
N ALA A 108 6.23 -1.55 -18.30
CA ALA A 108 6.51 -2.88 -18.84
C ALA A 108 7.15 -3.86 -17.82
N THR A 109 7.64 -3.35 -16.68
CA THR A 109 8.06 -4.19 -15.54
C THR A 109 6.87 -4.81 -14.83
N MET A 110 5.71 -4.14 -14.84
CA MET A 110 4.47 -4.62 -14.23
C MET A 110 3.58 -5.35 -15.24
N PHE A 111 3.61 -4.95 -16.52
CA PHE A 111 2.84 -5.58 -17.60
C PHE A 111 3.82 -6.14 -18.64
N LYS A 112 4.27 -7.39 -18.43
CA LYS A 112 5.35 -8.02 -19.21
C LYS A 112 5.06 -8.09 -20.71
N GLU A 113 3.79 -8.10 -21.11
CA GLU A 113 3.36 -8.09 -22.52
C GLU A 113 3.77 -6.79 -23.22
N LEU A 114 3.92 -5.70 -22.48
CA LEU A 114 4.40 -4.42 -23.00
C LEU A 114 5.91 -4.44 -23.31
N GLN A 115 6.62 -5.52 -22.96
CA GLN A 115 7.99 -5.75 -23.43
C GLN A 115 8.02 -6.18 -24.90
N ASP A 116 6.89 -6.66 -25.43
CA ASP A 116 6.73 -6.92 -26.86
C ASP A 116 6.51 -5.60 -27.62
N GLY A 117 7.31 -5.37 -28.66
CA GLY A 117 7.29 -4.12 -29.42
C GLY A 117 5.96 -3.85 -30.13
N LYS A 118 5.19 -4.89 -30.48
CA LYS A 118 3.89 -4.75 -31.14
C LYS A 118 2.82 -4.31 -30.14
N GLU A 119 2.76 -4.93 -28.96
CA GLU A 119 1.82 -4.51 -27.91
C GLU A 119 2.16 -3.13 -27.37
N TRP A 120 3.46 -2.81 -27.23
CA TRP A 120 3.90 -1.45 -26.91
C TRP A 120 3.42 -0.42 -27.95
N SER A 121 3.61 -0.71 -29.24
CA SER A 121 3.19 0.19 -30.32
C SER A 121 1.68 0.43 -30.35
N LYS A 122 0.87 -0.64 -30.16
CA LYS A 122 -0.59 -0.51 -30.04
C LYS A 122 -0.98 0.36 -28.86
N MET A 123 -0.33 0.17 -27.71
CA MET A 123 -0.59 0.97 -26.53
C MET A 123 -0.24 2.44 -26.78
N GLN A 124 0.90 2.75 -27.41
CA GLN A 124 1.25 4.12 -27.78
C GLN A 124 0.20 4.76 -28.70
N GLN A 125 -0.32 4.02 -29.67
CA GLN A 125 -1.42 4.51 -30.52
C GLN A 125 -2.69 4.80 -29.72
N LEU A 126 -3.06 3.92 -28.78
CA LEU A 126 -4.21 4.15 -27.90
C LEU A 126 -4.02 5.35 -26.98
N ILE A 127 -2.80 5.56 -26.48
CA ILE A 127 -2.44 6.73 -25.68
C ILE A 127 -2.61 7.99 -26.52
N ASN A 128 -1.95 8.06 -27.69
CA ASN A 128 -2.00 9.23 -28.58
C ASN A 128 -3.41 9.55 -29.08
N ALA A 129 -4.30 8.57 -29.16
CA ALA A 129 -5.71 8.79 -29.51
C ALA A 129 -6.54 9.35 -28.34
N GLN A 130 -6.08 9.21 -27.10
CA GLN A 130 -6.78 9.62 -25.89
C GLN A 130 -6.22 10.90 -25.27
N ILE A 131 -4.91 11.07 -25.29
CA ILE A 131 -4.25 12.29 -24.85
C ILE A 131 -4.22 13.22 -26.06
N GLY A 132 -4.79 14.42 -25.93
CA GLY A 132 -4.80 15.40 -27.03
C GLY A 132 -3.39 15.74 -27.51
N GLU A 133 -3.29 16.33 -28.71
CA GLU A 133 -2.01 16.64 -29.37
C GLU A 133 -1.06 17.46 -28.48
N ASP A 134 -1.58 18.43 -27.72
CA ASP A 134 -0.80 19.23 -26.78
C ASP A 134 -0.13 18.39 -25.69
N ILE A 135 -0.86 17.43 -25.09
CA ILE A 135 -0.33 16.54 -24.05
C ILE A 135 0.63 15.53 -24.67
N ALA A 136 0.32 14.99 -25.85
CA ALA A 136 1.19 14.08 -26.56
C ALA A 136 2.55 14.73 -26.88
N ASN A 137 2.53 15.97 -27.36
CA ASN A 137 3.72 16.77 -27.64
C ASN A 137 4.48 17.07 -26.35
N PHE A 138 3.79 17.50 -25.29
CA PHE A 138 4.40 17.80 -23.99
C PHE A 138 5.13 16.59 -23.38
N LEU A 139 4.56 15.38 -23.51
CA LEU A 139 5.18 14.17 -22.96
C LEU A 139 6.40 13.70 -23.77
N GLU A 140 6.61 14.18 -25.00
CA GLU A 140 7.75 13.82 -25.85
C GLU A 140 7.99 12.30 -25.95
N GLY A 141 6.90 11.52 -26.01
CA GLY A 141 6.94 10.06 -26.07
C GLY A 141 7.17 9.33 -24.74
N LYS A 142 7.28 10.05 -23.62
CA LYS A 142 7.27 9.48 -22.27
C LYS A 142 5.91 8.85 -21.96
N PHE A 143 5.94 7.78 -21.16
CA PHE A 143 4.70 7.15 -20.70
C PHE A 143 3.99 8.07 -19.70
N PRO A 144 2.68 8.36 -19.86
CA PRO A 144 1.96 9.25 -18.96
C PRO A 144 1.84 8.68 -17.54
N ALA A 145 1.43 9.51 -16.58
CA ALA A 145 0.96 8.99 -15.29
C ALA A 145 -0.20 7.99 -15.51
N ALA A 146 -0.25 6.95 -14.68
CA ALA A 146 -1.19 5.85 -14.88
C ALA A 146 -1.78 5.32 -13.58
N ILE A 147 -3.01 4.82 -13.69
CA ILE A 147 -3.73 4.14 -12.62
C ILE A 147 -3.68 2.63 -12.89
N ILE A 148 -3.32 1.87 -11.87
CA ILE A 148 -3.25 0.42 -11.90
C ILE A 148 -4.22 -0.13 -10.86
N LEU A 149 -5.07 -1.05 -11.29
CA LEU A 149 -6.00 -1.76 -10.41
C LEU A 149 -5.58 -3.22 -10.28
N TYR A 150 -5.57 -3.65 -9.03
CA TYR A 150 -5.59 -5.05 -8.64
C TYR A 150 -6.88 -5.30 -7.88
N ALA A 151 -7.74 -6.13 -8.45
CA ALA A 151 -8.94 -6.60 -7.77
C ALA A 151 -8.90 -8.12 -7.75
N GLN A 152 -9.20 -8.73 -6.62
CA GLN A 152 -9.24 -10.19 -6.51
C GLN A 152 -10.42 -10.66 -5.66
N TRP A 153 -10.83 -11.89 -5.96
CA TRP A 153 -11.68 -12.70 -5.13
C TRP A 153 -11.02 -14.07 -4.94
N CYS A 154 -10.88 -14.50 -3.69
CA CYS A 154 -10.45 -15.84 -3.35
C CYS A 154 -11.50 -16.54 -2.47
N PRO A 155 -11.78 -17.83 -2.72
CA PRO A 155 -12.67 -18.60 -1.87
C PRO A 155 -11.99 -18.82 -0.50
N THR A 156 -12.75 -18.58 0.56
CA THR A 156 -12.31 -18.74 1.95
C THR A 156 -12.71 -20.09 2.53
N SER A 157 -13.60 -20.80 1.84
CA SER A 157 -14.03 -22.16 2.14
C SER A 157 -14.09 -23.02 0.88
N LYS A 158 -14.10 -24.34 1.04
CA LYS A 158 -14.26 -25.30 -0.07
C LYS A 158 -15.64 -25.25 -0.73
N THR A 159 -16.61 -24.64 -0.07
CA THR A 159 -17.99 -24.47 -0.54
C THR A 159 -18.25 -23.12 -1.22
N ASP A 160 -17.36 -22.14 -1.07
CA ASP A 160 -17.47 -20.84 -1.73
C ASP A 160 -17.38 -21.02 -3.25
N ARG A 161 -18.11 -20.21 -4.02
CA ARG A 161 -18.14 -20.29 -5.49
C ARG A 161 -18.09 -18.89 -6.06
N TYR A 162 -17.53 -18.78 -7.26
CA TYR A 162 -17.77 -17.61 -8.08
C TYR A 162 -19.23 -17.62 -8.52
N ASP A 163 -20.03 -16.72 -7.97
CA ASP A 163 -21.45 -16.58 -8.25
C ASP A 163 -21.78 -15.18 -8.81
N ASP A 164 -23.06 -14.90 -8.98
CA ASP A 164 -23.52 -13.62 -9.54
C ASP A 164 -23.15 -12.42 -8.65
N SER A 165 -22.97 -12.61 -7.34
CA SER A 165 -22.56 -11.55 -6.43
C SER A 165 -21.08 -11.20 -6.60
N VAL A 166 -20.23 -12.22 -6.74
CA VAL A 166 -18.80 -12.05 -7.06
C VAL A 166 -18.65 -11.40 -8.44
N ASP A 167 -19.44 -11.85 -9.42
CA ASP A 167 -19.41 -11.28 -10.77
C ASP A 167 -19.91 -9.83 -10.83
N ALA A 168 -20.95 -9.50 -10.06
CA ALA A 168 -21.45 -8.13 -9.93
C ALA A 168 -20.39 -7.20 -9.33
N TRP A 169 -19.61 -7.67 -8.35
CA TRP A 169 -18.51 -6.91 -7.79
C TRP A 169 -17.43 -6.61 -8.85
N PHE A 170 -16.98 -7.62 -9.60
CA PHE A 170 -16.03 -7.42 -10.69
C PHE A 170 -16.59 -6.56 -11.84
N SER A 171 -17.91 -6.61 -12.08
CA SER A 171 -18.58 -5.80 -13.10
C SER A 171 -18.42 -4.30 -12.86
N LYS A 172 -18.30 -3.87 -11.59
CA LYS A 172 -18.02 -2.47 -11.25
C LYS A 172 -16.77 -1.94 -11.93
N PHE A 173 -15.75 -2.78 -12.11
CA PHE A 173 -14.47 -2.42 -12.72
C PHE A 173 -14.44 -2.69 -14.23
N ARG A 174 -15.05 -3.80 -14.68
CA ARG A 174 -15.15 -4.13 -16.12
C ARG A 174 -15.91 -3.08 -16.93
N ASN A 175 -16.90 -2.46 -16.30
CA ASN A 175 -17.83 -1.54 -16.97
C ASN A 175 -17.43 -0.07 -16.82
N LEU A 176 -16.25 0.22 -16.23
CA LEU A 176 -15.77 1.59 -16.12
C LEU A 176 -15.60 2.19 -17.52
N LYS A 177 -16.14 3.41 -17.69
CA LYS A 177 -16.03 4.16 -18.94
C LYS A 177 -14.57 4.58 -19.15
N GLY A 178 -14.06 4.39 -20.36
CA GLY A 178 -12.68 4.68 -20.74
C GLY A 178 -12.01 3.47 -21.39
N ILE A 179 -11.01 3.71 -22.25
CA ILE A 179 -10.26 2.63 -22.89
C ILE A 179 -9.11 2.26 -21.96
N ALA A 180 -9.25 1.14 -21.25
CA ALA A 180 -8.14 0.54 -20.54
C ALA A 180 -6.98 0.29 -21.51
N LEU A 181 -5.78 0.73 -21.14
CA LEU A 181 -4.57 0.46 -21.92
C LEU A 181 -4.19 -1.02 -21.86
N GLN A 182 -4.46 -1.65 -20.71
CA GLN A 182 -4.38 -3.09 -20.52
C GLN A 182 -5.51 -3.52 -19.60
N TYR A 183 -6.13 -4.65 -19.91
CA TYR A 183 -7.17 -5.24 -19.07
C TYR A 183 -7.06 -6.76 -19.10
N LYS A 184 -6.76 -7.37 -17.95
CA LYS A 184 -6.62 -8.81 -17.81
C LYS A 184 -7.59 -9.34 -16.79
N ARG A 185 -8.32 -10.38 -17.17
CA ARG A 185 -9.00 -11.27 -16.22
C ARG A 185 -8.04 -12.40 -15.90
N LEU A 186 -7.89 -12.71 -14.62
CA LEU A 186 -7.05 -13.78 -14.13
C LEU A 186 -7.92 -14.87 -13.55
N ASP A 187 -7.66 -16.09 -13.99
CA ASP A 187 -8.25 -17.33 -13.50
C ASP A 187 -7.07 -18.28 -13.20
N MET A 188 -6.55 -18.20 -11.98
CA MET A 188 -5.30 -18.87 -11.60
C MET A 188 -5.17 -19.02 -10.10
N GLU A 189 -4.19 -19.82 -9.67
CA GLU A 189 -3.88 -20.01 -8.27
C GLU A 189 -3.41 -18.71 -7.58
N MET A 190 -3.64 -18.61 -6.27
CA MET A 190 -3.28 -17.42 -5.49
C MET A 190 -1.79 -17.08 -5.55
N ALA A 191 -0.91 -18.09 -5.59
CA ALA A 191 0.53 -17.85 -5.66
C ALA A 191 0.92 -17.15 -6.97
N ASP A 192 0.39 -17.63 -8.10
CA ASP A 192 0.65 -17.03 -9.42
C ASP A 192 0.02 -15.64 -9.53
N MET A 193 -1.21 -15.48 -9.02
CA MET A 193 -1.90 -14.18 -8.98
C MET A 193 -1.15 -13.15 -8.15
N THR A 194 -0.65 -13.55 -6.96
CA THR A 194 0.15 -12.67 -6.11
C THR A 194 1.44 -12.24 -6.82
N GLY A 195 2.06 -13.16 -7.57
CA GLY A 195 3.23 -12.86 -8.41
C GLY A 195 2.96 -11.81 -9.51
N GLN A 196 1.70 -11.60 -9.90
CA GLN A 196 1.33 -10.52 -10.81
C GLN A 196 1.28 -9.15 -10.11
N TRP A 197 1.06 -9.09 -8.78
CA TRP A 197 0.82 -7.83 -8.04
C TRP A 197 2.12 -7.21 -7.52
N ILE A 198 3.16 -8.03 -7.32
CA ILE A 198 4.44 -7.62 -6.73
C ILE A 198 5.23 -6.75 -7.71
N PHE A 199 5.74 -5.63 -7.21
CA PHE A 199 6.70 -4.79 -7.93
C PHE A 199 8.05 -5.52 -7.98
N PRO A 200 8.60 -5.82 -9.17
CA PRO A 200 9.82 -6.63 -9.28
C PRO A 200 11.10 -5.83 -8.99
N LYS A 201 11.00 -4.51 -8.82
CA LYS A 201 12.13 -3.62 -8.54
C LYS A 201 12.14 -3.21 -7.07
N GLU A 202 13.34 -2.95 -6.55
CA GLU A 202 13.56 -2.46 -5.18
C GLU A 202 13.02 -1.04 -4.97
N ARG A 203 12.88 -0.27 -6.05
CA ARG A 203 12.42 1.12 -6.03
C ARG A 203 11.64 1.48 -7.30
N GLU A 204 10.66 2.36 -7.15
CA GLU A 204 9.79 2.83 -8.24
C GLU A 204 10.50 3.85 -9.14
N PHE A 205 11.28 4.75 -8.55
CA PHE A 205 12.09 5.75 -9.25
C PHE A 205 13.49 5.86 -8.64
N GLU A 206 14.51 6.03 -9.47
CA GLU A 206 15.89 6.27 -9.03
C GLU A 206 16.09 7.73 -8.57
N LEU A 207 15.34 8.14 -7.55
CA LEU A 207 15.29 9.49 -6.99
C LEU A 207 15.26 9.45 -5.45
N PRO A 208 15.69 10.51 -4.74
CA PRO A 208 15.34 10.71 -3.34
C PRO A 208 13.82 10.86 -3.16
N TYR A 209 13.32 10.54 -1.97
CA TYR A 209 11.89 10.56 -1.69
C TYR A 209 11.55 10.87 -0.24
N GLU A 210 10.39 11.50 -0.07
CA GLU A 210 9.70 11.71 1.19
C GLU A 210 8.55 10.70 1.30
N LYS A 211 8.74 9.66 2.12
CA LYS A 211 7.78 8.56 2.30
C LYS A 211 6.66 8.90 3.26
N ARG A 212 5.45 8.41 2.96
CA ARG A 212 4.32 8.44 3.90
C ARG A 212 3.47 7.19 3.79
N ALA A 213 3.31 6.50 4.91
CA ALA A 213 2.38 5.39 5.06
C ALA A 213 1.39 5.69 6.19
N TYR A 214 0.12 5.83 5.83
CA TYR A 214 -0.97 6.11 6.74
C TYR A 214 -1.89 4.89 6.85
N ALA A 215 -2.40 4.63 8.05
CA ALA A 215 -3.48 3.68 8.28
C ALA A 215 -4.68 4.39 8.91
N THR A 216 -5.88 3.86 8.67
CA THR A 216 -7.10 4.35 9.33
C THR A 216 -7.95 3.17 9.77
N SER A 217 -8.70 3.32 10.86
CA SER A 217 -9.80 2.41 11.22
C SER A 217 -11.19 3.00 10.95
N SER A 218 -11.23 4.10 10.18
CA SER A 218 -12.46 4.79 9.84
C SER A 218 -13.44 3.89 9.07
N ARG A 219 -14.73 4.06 9.39
CA ARG A 219 -15.89 3.44 8.72
C ARG A 219 -16.83 4.49 8.11
N THR A 220 -16.32 5.70 7.92
CA THR A 220 -17.06 6.86 7.40
C THR A 220 -16.30 7.59 6.31
N LEU A 221 -15.37 6.92 5.61
CA LEU A 221 -14.53 7.53 4.57
C LEU A 221 -15.35 8.17 3.43
N VAL A 222 -16.46 7.55 3.05
CA VAL A 222 -17.39 8.13 2.04
C VAL A 222 -18.00 9.41 2.58
N LYS A 223 -18.56 9.37 3.79
CA LYS A 223 -19.22 10.53 4.44
C LYS A 223 -18.26 11.68 4.68
N ASP A 224 -17.03 11.37 5.06
CA ASP A 224 -16.02 12.36 5.44
C ASP A 224 -15.29 12.95 4.23
N ASN A 225 -15.65 12.55 3.00
CA ASN A 225 -15.05 13.03 1.75
C ASN A 225 -13.54 12.74 1.63
N TRP A 226 -13.09 11.60 2.17
CA TRP A 226 -11.68 11.20 2.04
C TRP A 226 -11.23 11.08 0.59
N VAL A 227 -12.08 10.51 -0.28
CA VAL A 227 -11.76 10.32 -1.69
C VAL A 227 -11.42 11.64 -2.37
N GLN A 228 -12.25 12.68 -2.18
CA GLN A 228 -11.98 14.00 -2.72
C GLN A 228 -10.66 14.57 -2.20
N ALA A 229 -10.45 14.48 -0.87
CA ALA A 229 -9.21 14.95 -0.24
C ALA A 229 -7.97 14.25 -0.78
N ALA A 230 -7.99 12.92 -0.94
CA ALA A 230 -6.85 12.16 -1.46
C ALA A 230 -6.60 12.46 -2.95
N VAL A 231 -7.65 12.45 -3.76
CA VAL A 231 -7.55 12.72 -5.21
C VAL A 231 -7.03 14.12 -5.46
N ASP A 232 -7.52 15.14 -4.76
CA ASP A 232 -7.03 16.52 -4.94
C ASP A 232 -5.54 16.66 -4.62
N ARG A 233 -5.02 15.94 -3.62
CA ARG A 233 -3.58 15.98 -3.30
C ARG A 233 -2.74 15.29 -4.37
N ILE A 234 -3.22 14.16 -4.87
CA ILE A 234 -2.58 13.36 -5.92
C ILE A 234 -2.56 14.12 -7.26
N ASP A 235 -3.67 14.79 -7.59
CA ASP A 235 -3.87 15.50 -8.85
C ASP A 235 -2.88 16.65 -9.06
N LEU A 236 -2.43 17.30 -7.97
CA LEU A 236 -1.44 18.38 -8.02
C LEU A 236 -0.10 17.97 -8.64
N ILE A 237 0.26 16.67 -8.61
CA ILE A 237 1.52 16.16 -9.18
C ILE A 237 1.27 15.39 -10.49
N TYR A 238 0.07 14.84 -10.70
CA TYR A 238 -0.23 14.06 -11.91
C TYR A 238 -0.91 14.82 -13.04
N ASN A 239 -1.51 15.98 -12.75
CA ASN A 239 -2.23 16.73 -13.77
C ASN A 239 -1.25 17.53 -14.67
N PRO A 240 -1.07 17.15 -15.95
CA PRO A 240 -0.16 17.86 -16.85
C PRO A 240 -0.63 19.29 -17.14
N LYS A 241 -1.90 19.63 -16.91
CA LYS A 241 -2.39 20.99 -17.12
C LYS A 241 -1.63 22.02 -16.30
N SER A 242 -1.27 21.72 -15.06
CA SER A 242 -0.51 22.66 -14.22
C SER A 242 0.87 22.97 -14.82
N ALA A 243 1.44 22.05 -15.61
CA ALA A 243 2.68 22.29 -16.35
C ALA A 243 2.49 22.95 -17.73
N ILE A 244 1.36 22.69 -18.40
CA ILE A 244 1.04 23.24 -19.73
C ILE A 244 0.56 24.69 -19.63
N GLU A 245 -0.33 24.97 -18.67
CA GLU A 245 -1.01 26.24 -18.51
C GLU A 245 -0.34 27.13 -17.44
N GLY A 246 0.36 26.52 -16.48
CA GLY A 246 1.03 27.23 -15.40
C GLY A 246 2.36 27.88 -15.80
N HIS A 247 2.91 28.67 -14.89
CA HIS A 247 4.17 29.37 -15.10
C HIS A 247 5.19 29.02 -14.01
N LYS A 248 6.48 29.13 -14.35
CA LYS A 248 7.57 28.95 -13.37
C LYS A 248 7.36 29.88 -12.18
N GLY A 249 7.43 29.32 -10.98
CA GLY A 249 7.09 29.99 -9.73
C GLY A 249 5.68 29.69 -9.20
N ASP A 250 4.76 29.16 -10.03
CA ASP A 250 3.45 28.70 -9.57
C ASP A 250 3.59 27.38 -8.82
N LYS A 251 2.94 27.26 -7.65
CA LYS A 251 3.10 26.08 -6.78
C LYS A 251 2.77 24.75 -7.47
N GLU A 252 1.68 24.72 -8.25
CA GLU A 252 1.26 23.49 -8.94
C GLU A 252 2.19 23.15 -10.12
N PHE A 253 2.67 24.18 -10.81
CA PHE A 253 3.69 24.01 -11.84
C PHE A 253 4.96 23.39 -11.25
N GLU A 254 5.47 23.96 -10.14
CA GLU A 254 6.69 23.47 -9.50
C GLU A 254 6.51 22.04 -8.95
N LEU A 255 5.34 21.73 -8.36
CA LEU A 255 5.02 20.37 -7.90
C LEU A 255 5.06 19.35 -9.05
N TYR A 256 4.40 19.64 -10.17
CA TYR A 256 4.40 18.73 -11.31
C TYR A 256 5.81 18.53 -11.90
N GLN A 257 6.59 19.61 -12.01
CA GLN A 257 7.92 19.56 -12.64
C GLN A 257 8.97 18.86 -11.77
N ARG A 258 8.85 18.96 -10.45
CA ARG A 258 9.91 18.54 -9.52
C ARG A 258 9.60 17.27 -8.76
N CYS A 259 8.32 16.91 -8.62
CA CYS A 259 7.90 15.77 -7.86
C CYS A 259 7.38 14.64 -8.74
N LYS A 260 7.52 13.42 -8.24
CA LYS A 260 6.90 12.22 -8.76
C LYS A 260 6.27 11.48 -7.59
N LEU A 261 5.05 11.01 -7.76
CA LEU A 261 4.40 10.12 -6.81
C LEU A 261 4.53 8.64 -7.23
N ALA A 262 4.65 7.80 -6.21
CA ALA A 262 4.22 6.41 -6.23
C ALA A 262 3.18 6.21 -5.13
N VAL A 263 1.95 5.88 -5.53
CA VAL A 263 0.81 5.77 -4.61
C VAL A 263 0.32 4.34 -4.62
N GLN A 264 0.01 3.80 -3.44
CA GLN A 264 -0.68 2.53 -3.28
C GLN A 264 -1.72 2.64 -2.16
N ILE A 265 -2.98 2.33 -2.49
CA ILE A 265 -4.11 2.45 -1.57
C ILE A 265 -4.88 1.13 -1.61
N GLN A 266 -5.03 0.49 -0.45
CA GLN A 266 -5.61 -0.83 -0.37
C GLN A 266 -6.52 -0.97 0.85
N CYS A 267 -7.63 -1.68 0.66
CA CYS A 267 -8.53 -2.07 1.73
C CYS A 267 -7.97 -3.28 2.48
N PHE A 268 -7.84 -3.19 3.80
CA PHE A 268 -7.35 -4.27 4.67
C PHE A 268 -8.40 -4.77 5.67
N GLY A 269 -9.47 -4.00 5.88
CA GLY A 269 -10.41 -4.22 6.98
C GLY A 269 -11.68 -4.96 6.59
N GLY A 270 -12.75 -4.64 7.34
CA GLY A 270 -13.95 -5.48 7.42
C GLY A 270 -13.86 -6.40 8.63
N ASP A 271 -15.01 -6.71 9.24
CA ASP A 271 -15.08 -7.50 10.46
C ASP A 271 -14.63 -8.95 10.22
N HIS A 272 -14.72 -9.41 8.96
CA HIS A 272 -14.29 -10.73 8.52
C HIS A 272 -12.83 -10.79 8.06
N SER A 273 -12.12 -9.66 7.95
CA SER A 273 -10.72 -9.66 7.55
C SER A 273 -9.86 -10.40 8.57
N MET A 274 -8.96 -11.26 8.10
CA MET A 274 -7.96 -11.88 8.98
C MET A 274 -7.02 -10.87 9.61
N PHE A 275 -6.87 -9.69 9.02
CA PHE A 275 -6.10 -8.62 9.63
C PHE A 275 -6.73 -8.17 10.95
N ASN A 276 -8.04 -7.94 10.94
CA ASN A 276 -8.83 -7.58 12.13
C ASN A 276 -9.05 -8.76 13.07
N LEU A 277 -9.39 -9.95 12.57
CA LEU A 277 -9.63 -11.13 13.40
C LEU A 277 -8.38 -11.64 14.13
N ASN A 278 -7.19 -11.31 13.62
CA ASN A 278 -5.92 -11.57 14.30
C ASN A 278 -5.51 -10.47 15.28
N LYS A 279 -6.38 -9.51 15.60
CA LYS A 279 -6.15 -8.60 16.74
C LYS A 279 -6.03 -9.40 18.03
N ASP A 280 -5.26 -8.87 18.97
CA ASP A 280 -5.06 -9.45 20.31
C ASP A 280 -4.48 -10.88 20.32
N ASN A 281 -3.95 -11.37 19.19
CA ASN A 281 -3.35 -12.71 19.08
C ASN A 281 -1.97 -12.82 19.74
N GLY A 282 -1.53 -11.79 20.47
CA GLY A 282 -0.23 -11.69 21.12
C GLY A 282 0.80 -10.88 20.35
N THR A 283 0.66 -10.72 19.02
CA THR A 283 1.66 -10.00 18.19
C THR A 283 1.86 -8.54 18.62
N SER A 284 3.02 -8.00 18.29
CA SER A 284 3.44 -6.64 18.63
C SER A 284 2.96 -5.58 17.65
N TYR A 285 2.28 -6.00 16.58
CA TYR A 285 1.65 -5.08 15.63
C TYR A 285 0.34 -4.53 16.21
N SER A 286 0.14 -3.21 16.14
CA SER A 286 -0.96 -2.51 16.84
C SER A 286 -2.19 -2.27 15.98
N TRP A 287 -2.02 -1.77 14.76
CA TRP A 287 -3.12 -1.24 13.96
C TRP A 287 -3.95 -2.31 13.24
N ARG A 288 -4.24 -3.44 13.90
CA ARG A 288 -5.03 -4.56 13.35
C ARG A 288 -6.47 -4.19 13.03
N ASP A 289 -6.96 -3.10 13.60
CA ASP A 289 -8.28 -2.52 13.32
C ASP A 289 -8.34 -1.69 12.04
N SER A 290 -7.24 -1.62 11.25
CA SER A 290 -7.20 -0.76 10.07
C SER A 290 -8.12 -1.24 8.96
N THR A 291 -8.84 -0.30 8.36
CA THR A 291 -9.76 -0.48 7.22
C THR A 291 -9.07 -0.21 5.90
N VAL A 292 -8.27 0.86 5.83
CA VAL A 292 -7.48 1.22 4.66
C VAL A 292 -6.06 1.57 5.08
N VAL A 293 -5.09 1.17 4.25
CA VAL A 293 -3.74 1.72 4.28
C VAL A 293 -3.49 2.45 2.96
N GLN A 294 -2.87 3.62 3.06
CA GLN A 294 -2.44 4.40 1.90
C GLN A 294 -0.96 4.77 2.03
N VAL A 295 -0.21 4.52 0.97
CA VAL A 295 1.17 4.97 0.76
C VAL A 295 1.14 6.07 -0.28
N LEU A 296 1.76 7.21 0.03
CA LEU A 296 1.89 8.35 -0.86
C LEU A 296 3.36 8.77 -0.86
N ASP A 297 4.21 8.05 -1.59
CA ASP A 297 5.64 8.34 -1.62
C ASP A 297 5.91 9.46 -2.65
N CYS A 298 6.53 10.55 -2.19
CA CYS A 298 6.84 11.71 -3.01
C CYS A 298 8.34 11.75 -3.32
N PHE A 299 8.69 11.29 -4.51
CA PHE A 299 10.02 11.38 -5.08
C PHE A 299 10.26 12.80 -5.60
N HIS A 300 11.49 13.27 -5.54
CA HIS A 300 11.86 14.61 -5.99
C HIS A 300 13.23 14.62 -6.68
N GLN A 301 13.52 15.68 -7.42
CA GLN A 301 14.87 15.89 -7.96
C GLN A 301 15.88 16.06 -6.81
N ASP A 302 17.13 15.66 -7.05
CA ASP A 302 18.19 15.71 -6.03
C ASP A 302 18.77 17.13 -5.88
N ASP A 303 17.94 18.04 -5.39
CA ASP A 303 18.27 19.41 -5.06
C ASP A 303 17.43 19.91 -3.86
N ASP A 304 17.93 20.94 -3.18
CA ASP A 304 17.33 21.43 -1.94
C ASP A 304 15.92 22.02 -2.14
N GLU A 305 15.66 22.68 -3.28
CA GLU A 305 14.37 23.31 -3.58
C GLU A 305 13.29 22.25 -3.84
N SER A 306 13.61 21.24 -4.64
CA SER A 306 12.71 20.10 -4.89
C SER A 306 12.44 19.29 -3.63
N ARG A 307 13.43 19.15 -2.73
CA ARG A 307 13.25 18.52 -1.41
C ARG A 307 12.28 19.32 -0.54
N GLU A 308 12.46 20.64 -0.44
CA GLU A 308 11.57 21.51 0.34
C GLU A 308 10.12 21.43 -0.16
N ILE A 309 9.92 21.48 -1.49
CA ILE A 309 8.60 21.34 -2.12
C ILE A 309 7.94 20.00 -1.76
N ALA A 310 8.69 18.89 -1.82
CA ALA A 310 8.19 17.57 -1.47
C ALA A 310 7.83 17.47 0.03
N GLN A 311 8.66 18.05 0.89
CA GLN A 311 8.43 18.10 2.34
C GLN A 311 7.18 18.92 2.69
N ASP A 312 7.00 20.08 2.06
CA ASP A 312 5.82 20.92 2.23
C ASP A 312 4.53 20.22 1.76
N TRP A 313 4.61 19.52 0.63
CA TRP A 313 3.49 18.73 0.12
C TRP A 313 3.10 17.61 1.10
N GLN A 314 4.09 16.93 1.68
CA GLN A 314 3.85 15.89 2.69
C GLN A 314 3.38 16.45 4.03
N ALA A 315 3.92 17.57 4.51
CA ALA A 315 3.45 18.21 5.74
C ALA A 315 1.96 18.59 5.65
N LYS A 316 1.52 19.02 4.46
CA LYS A 316 0.10 19.26 4.20
C LYS A 316 -0.72 17.97 4.20
N ASN A 317 -0.18 16.87 3.68
CA ASN A 317 -0.82 15.56 3.76
C ASN A 317 -0.89 15.04 5.19
N ASP A 318 0.18 15.19 5.99
CA ASP A 318 0.23 14.78 7.40
C ASP A 318 -0.93 15.46 8.16
N SER A 319 -1.10 16.77 7.94
CA SER A 319 -2.17 17.57 8.56
C SER A 319 -3.58 17.20 8.06
N LEU A 320 -3.70 16.68 6.85
CA LEU A 320 -4.98 16.34 6.22
C LEU A 320 -5.39 14.89 6.47
N MET A 321 -4.44 13.96 6.48
CA MET A 321 -4.69 12.52 6.55
C MET A 321 -4.71 12.02 7.99
N ASN A 322 -4.10 12.74 8.92
CA ASN A 322 -4.09 12.41 10.34
C ASN A 322 -4.66 13.54 11.20
N GLY A 323 -5.38 13.14 12.25
CA GLY A 323 -5.81 14.03 13.34
C GLY A 323 -7.33 14.14 13.50
N PRO A 324 -7.83 14.78 14.56
CA PRO A 324 -9.23 14.66 14.99
C PRO A 324 -10.28 15.08 13.96
N THR A 325 -9.91 15.96 13.02
CA THR A 325 -10.78 16.46 11.95
C THR A 325 -10.44 15.87 10.58
N SER A 326 -9.53 14.90 10.53
CA SER A 326 -9.08 14.28 9.28
C SER A 326 -10.22 13.49 8.62
N PRO A 327 -10.43 13.65 7.31
CA PRO A 327 -11.33 12.79 6.56
C PRO A 327 -10.84 11.33 6.49
N PHE A 328 -9.53 11.08 6.59
CA PHE A 328 -8.96 9.74 6.53
C PHE A 328 -8.90 9.07 7.90
N SER A 329 -7.96 9.47 8.76
CA SER A 329 -7.76 8.89 10.10
C SER A 329 -7.82 9.93 11.21
N LYS A 330 -8.73 9.70 12.16
CA LYS A 330 -8.98 10.59 13.30
C LYS A 330 -7.89 10.47 14.38
N GLN A 331 -7.06 9.45 14.25
CA GLN A 331 -5.88 9.16 15.05
C GLN A 331 -4.67 9.02 14.12
N ASP A 332 -3.52 9.58 14.46
CA ASP A 332 -2.29 9.33 13.70
C ASP A 332 -1.86 7.86 13.91
N LYS A 333 -1.99 7.06 12.85
CA LYS A 333 -1.61 5.64 12.81
C LYS A 333 -0.60 5.42 11.69
N ARG A 334 0.63 5.08 12.07
CA ARG A 334 1.77 4.88 11.18
C ARG A 334 2.23 3.44 11.17
N LEU A 335 2.83 3.03 10.07
CA LEU A 335 3.32 1.66 9.84
C LEU A 335 4.83 1.60 9.98
N LEU A 336 5.34 0.61 10.72
CA LEU A 336 6.78 0.46 10.97
C LEU A 336 7.61 0.34 9.68
N TRP A 337 7.10 -0.34 8.66
CA TRP A 337 7.78 -0.49 7.36
C TRP A 337 7.75 0.78 6.51
N GLY A 338 6.88 1.73 6.83
CA GLY A 338 6.69 2.99 6.14
C GLY A 338 6.93 4.21 7.04
N SER A 339 7.93 4.13 7.91
CA SER A 339 8.18 5.13 8.96
C SER A 339 8.68 6.47 8.40
N TYR A 340 8.34 7.58 9.08
CA TYR A 340 8.65 8.94 8.64
C TYR A 340 8.62 9.95 9.81
N GLY A 341 9.26 11.11 9.60
CA GLY A 341 9.33 12.19 10.58
C GLY A 341 10.50 12.02 11.56
N ASP A 342 10.25 12.23 12.85
CA ASP A 342 11.25 12.02 13.90
C ASP A 342 11.55 10.52 14.05
N TRP A 343 12.84 10.16 13.95
CA TRP A 343 13.32 8.78 13.99
C TRP A 343 13.64 8.29 15.40
N ASN A 344 13.45 9.08 16.45
CA ASN A 344 13.66 8.63 17.83
C ASN A 344 12.42 7.88 18.35
N LEU A 345 12.32 6.58 18.05
CA LEU A 345 11.22 5.73 18.52
C LEU A 345 11.21 5.54 20.06
N GLY A 346 12.25 6.00 20.76
CA GLY A 346 12.27 6.07 22.22
C GLY A 346 11.40 7.16 22.82
N ASP A 347 11.10 8.21 22.06
CA ASP A 347 10.34 9.36 22.53
C ASP A 347 8.83 9.08 22.43
N LYS A 348 8.09 9.43 23.50
CA LYS A 348 6.63 9.36 23.50
C LYS A 348 6.05 10.14 22.34
N LYS A 349 6.56 11.28 21.93
CA LYS A 349 6.00 12.00 20.77
C LYS A 349 6.09 11.22 19.43
N VAL A 350 6.83 10.10 19.38
CA VAL A 350 7.01 9.25 18.20
C VAL A 350 6.29 7.91 18.36
N TRP A 351 6.55 7.15 19.44
CA TRP A 351 6.11 5.75 19.50
C TRP A 351 4.59 5.57 19.56
N GLN A 352 3.83 6.53 20.11
CA GLN A 352 2.35 6.43 20.15
C GLN A 352 1.73 6.38 18.76
N TRP A 353 2.45 6.76 17.71
CA TRP A 353 1.93 6.69 16.34
C TRP A 353 2.14 5.29 15.73
N TYR A 354 2.94 4.44 16.37
CA TYR A 354 3.26 3.08 15.92
C TYR A 354 2.71 1.99 16.86
N TYR A 355 2.45 2.34 18.12
CA TYR A 355 1.96 1.43 19.14
C TYR A 355 0.65 1.93 19.76
N GLU A 356 -0.32 1.03 19.93
CA GLU A 356 -1.67 1.37 20.43
C GLU A 356 -1.67 1.95 21.84
N ASP A 357 -0.73 1.52 22.68
CA ASP A 357 -0.61 1.98 24.05
C ASP A 357 0.82 1.83 24.60
N GLU A 358 1.01 2.44 25.77
CA GLU A 358 2.28 2.42 26.50
C GLU A 358 2.61 1.03 27.07
N GLU A 359 1.61 0.20 27.35
CA GLU A 359 1.81 -1.14 27.91
C GLU A 359 2.46 -2.05 26.89
N LYS A 360 1.93 -2.10 25.66
CA LYS A 360 2.50 -2.83 24.53
C LYS A 360 3.91 -2.34 24.23
N TYR A 361 4.13 -1.03 24.17
CA TYR A 361 5.47 -0.47 23.98
C TYR A 361 6.47 -0.94 25.05
N LYS A 362 6.09 -0.84 26.34
CA LYS A 362 6.93 -1.30 27.45
C LYS A 362 7.13 -2.81 27.47
N ARG A 363 6.12 -3.60 27.10
CA ARG A 363 6.21 -5.07 26.99
C ARG A 363 7.27 -5.47 25.97
N ILE A 364 7.26 -4.84 24.80
CA ILE A 364 8.28 -5.03 23.77
C ILE A 364 9.65 -4.56 24.29
N GLY A 365 9.69 -3.45 25.03
CA GLY A 365 10.90 -2.95 25.67
C GLY A 365 11.52 -3.92 26.68
N ARG A 366 10.71 -4.64 27.47
CA ARG A 366 11.20 -5.69 28.39
C ARG A 366 11.77 -6.89 27.64
N ALA A 367 11.08 -7.34 26.59
CA ALA A 367 11.58 -8.39 25.71
C ALA A 367 12.94 -7.99 25.09
N ARG A 368 13.06 -6.73 24.63
CA ARG A 368 14.33 -6.17 24.16
C ARG A 368 15.39 -6.15 25.24
N ALA A 369 15.09 -5.67 26.45
CA ALA A 369 16.07 -5.58 27.53
C ALA A 369 16.68 -6.95 27.87
N LYS A 370 15.90 -8.03 27.73
CA LYS A 370 16.38 -9.40 27.91
C LYS A 370 17.17 -9.92 26.71
N ALA A 371 16.72 -9.61 25.48
CA ALA A 371 17.31 -10.17 24.25
C ALA A 371 18.52 -9.38 23.71
N ASP A 372 18.58 -8.08 23.98
CA ASP A 372 19.64 -7.17 23.57
C ASP A 372 19.97 -6.14 24.69
N PRO A 373 20.46 -6.61 25.87
CA PRO A 373 20.71 -5.76 27.04
C PRO A 373 21.73 -4.65 26.79
N ASN A 374 22.65 -4.86 25.85
CA ASN A 374 23.74 -3.93 25.52
C ASN A 374 23.43 -3.05 24.30
N GLY A 375 22.27 -3.25 23.65
CA GLY A 375 21.95 -2.55 22.40
C GLY A 375 22.83 -2.97 21.21
N THR A 376 23.45 -4.16 21.28
CA THR A 376 24.35 -4.71 20.26
C THR A 376 23.69 -4.75 18.88
N PHE A 377 22.40 -5.04 18.83
CA PHE A 377 21.67 -5.16 17.56
C PHE A 377 20.97 -3.87 17.14
N THR A 378 21.09 -2.78 17.91
CA THR A 378 20.34 -1.55 17.69
C THR A 378 21.05 -0.66 16.66
N ALA A 379 20.65 -0.77 15.39
CA ALA A 379 21.33 -0.07 14.30
C ALA A 379 21.09 1.45 14.26
N ASN A 380 19.95 1.94 14.78
CA ASN A 380 19.56 3.35 14.72
C ASN A 380 18.56 3.72 15.85
N PRO A 381 18.25 5.02 16.05
CA PRO A 381 17.33 5.48 17.10
C PRO A 381 15.87 5.01 16.93
N PHE A 382 15.50 4.49 15.76
CA PHE A 382 14.15 4.00 15.48
C PHE A 382 13.99 2.55 15.96
N ALA A 383 14.19 2.38 17.27
CA ALA A 383 14.07 1.11 17.96
C ALA A 383 13.35 1.30 19.31
N VAL A 384 12.42 0.39 19.63
CA VAL A 384 11.69 0.40 20.93
C VAL A 384 12.66 0.39 22.09
N THR A 385 12.66 1.38 22.98
CA THR A 385 13.59 1.47 24.11
C THR A 385 13.55 0.23 25.00
N ALA A 386 14.72 -0.26 25.39
CA ALA A 386 14.83 -1.33 26.38
C ALA A 386 14.26 -0.84 27.72
N ALA A 387 13.24 -1.53 28.23
CA ALA A 387 12.58 -1.21 29.47
C ALA A 387 13.01 -2.21 30.55
N LYS A 388 13.49 -1.70 31.69
CA LYS A 388 13.86 -2.52 32.85
C LYS A 388 12.64 -2.95 33.65
#